data_AF-A0A9P6PJA2-F1
#
_entry.id   AF-A0A9P6PJA2-F1
#
_cell.length_a   1.000
_cell.length_b   1.000
_cell.length_c   1.000
_cell.angle_alpha   90.00
_cell.angle_beta   90.00
_cell.angle_gamma   90.00
#
_symmetry.space_group_name_H-M   'P 1'
#
loop_
_entity.id
_entity.type
_entity.pdbx_description
1 polymer ?
#
loop_
_entity_poly.entity_id
_entity_poly.type
_entity_poly.pdbx_seq_one_letter_code
_entity_poly.pdbx_strand_id
1 'polypeptide(L)'
;MKSFGITAAILSVLALSQLTLAQDGSPAIPATSGGNTYSCDPNTCKLPQCQCASASPPGGLAAKDVPQFVTITFDDSIQAKLLATADELLNVK
;
A
#
# COMPACT_ATOMS: atom_id res chain seq x y z
N MET A 1 28.81 -17.06 44.73
CA MET A 1 28.02 -17.97 43.87
C MET A 1 26.76 -17.35 43.26
N LYS A 2 26.23 -16.22 43.75
CA LYS A 2 25.04 -15.54 43.16
C LYS A 2 25.35 -14.60 41.98
N SER A 3 26.59 -14.16 41.84
CA SER A 3 27.06 -13.22 40.81
C SER A 3 27.28 -13.85 39.43
N PHE A 4 27.53 -15.15 39.35
CA PHE A 4 27.72 -15.87 38.08
C PHE A 4 26.41 -16.16 37.32
N GLY A 5 25.27 -16.22 38.03
CA GLY A 5 23.96 -16.43 37.39
C GLY A 5 23.42 -15.16 36.72
N ILE A 6 23.71 -13.99 37.29
CA ILE A 6 23.23 -12.70 36.77
C ILE A 6 23.95 -12.33 35.47
N THR A 7 25.26 -12.58 35.38
CA THR A 7 26.03 -12.31 34.16
C THR A 7 25.64 -13.24 33.01
N ALA A 8 25.35 -14.51 33.28
CA ALA A 8 24.86 -15.46 32.26
C ALA A 8 23.45 -15.10 31.73
N ALA A 9 22.56 -14.61 32.60
CA ALA A 9 21.23 -14.13 32.20
C ALA A 9 21.29 -12.86 31.34
N ILE A 10 22.22 -11.93 31.64
CA ILE A 10 22.40 -10.72 30.84
C ILE A 10 22.97 -11.03 29.45
N LEU A 11 23.94 -11.95 29.37
CA LEU A 11 24.55 -12.36 28.09
C LEU A 11 23.54 -13.06 27.17
N SER A 12 22.62 -13.83 27.73
CA SER A 12 21.56 -14.51 26.97
C SER A 12 20.48 -13.54 26.48
N VAL A 13 20.10 -12.53 27.27
CA VAL A 13 19.13 -11.50 26.82
C VAL A 13 19.69 -10.62 25.69
N LEU A 14 20.99 -10.27 25.71
CA LEU A 14 21.62 -9.51 24.61
C LEU A 14 21.74 -10.31 23.30
N ALA A 15 21.80 -11.65 23.37
CA ALA A 15 21.88 -12.49 22.17
C ALA A 15 20.53 -12.60 21.43
N LEU A 16 19.39 -12.39 22.12
CA LEU A 16 18.06 -12.45 21.51
C LEU A 16 17.62 -11.16 20.80
N SER A 17 18.28 -10.02 21.05
CA SER A 17 17.90 -8.74 20.42
C SER A 17 18.38 -8.58 18.97
N GLN A 18 19.14 -9.54 18.42
CA GLN A 18 19.70 -9.46 17.06
C GLN A 18 18.84 -10.15 15.99
N LEU A 19 17.68 -10.71 16.33
CA LEU A 19 16.80 -11.45 15.40
C LEU A 19 15.55 -10.67 14.95
N THR A 20 15.43 -9.38 15.28
CA THR A 20 14.34 -8.55 14.76
C THR A 20 14.62 -8.18 13.31
N LEU A 21 14.14 -9.01 12.37
CA LEU A 21 13.99 -8.59 10.98
C LEU A 21 12.81 -7.61 10.93
N ALA A 22 13.10 -6.31 10.83
CA ALA A 22 12.09 -5.33 10.46
C ALA A 22 11.73 -5.61 9.00
N GLN A 23 10.59 -6.26 8.78
CA GLN A 23 9.99 -6.38 7.45
C GLN A 23 9.44 -5.00 7.11
N ASP A 24 10.23 -4.20 6.40
CA ASP A 24 9.90 -2.84 5.95
C ASP A 24 8.83 -2.82 4.84
N GLY A 25 8.22 -3.97 4.54
CA GLY A 25 7.16 -4.13 3.55
C GLY A 25 7.60 -3.79 2.13
N SER A 26 8.88 -3.44 1.93
CA SER A 26 9.41 -3.03 0.65
C SER A 26 9.62 -4.27 -0.20
N PRO A 27 8.82 -4.47 -1.26
CA PRO A 27 8.99 -5.66 -2.07
C PRO A 27 10.34 -5.53 -2.78
N ALA A 28 11.26 -6.48 -2.52
CA ALA A 28 12.50 -6.63 -3.27
C ALA A 28 12.17 -7.12 -4.70
N ILE A 29 11.54 -6.27 -5.50
CA ILE A 29 11.21 -6.53 -6.88
C ILE A 29 12.50 -6.36 -7.69
N PRO A 30 12.95 -7.40 -8.42
CA PRO A 30 14.01 -7.23 -9.40
C PRO A 30 13.57 -6.16 -10.39
N ALA A 31 14.30 -5.04 -10.43
CA ALA A 31 14.07 -3.98 -11.40
C ALA A 31 14.45 -4.48 -12.79
N THR A 32 13.54 -5.19 -13.47
CA THR A 32 13.66 -5.46 -14.90
C THR A 32 13.41 -4.14 -15.63
N SER A 33 14.48 -3.39 -15.88
CA SER A 33 14.50 -2.14 -16.66
C SER A 33 14.28 -2.35 -18.17
N GLY A 34 13.49 -3.36 -18.55
CA GLY A 34 12.96 -3.51 -19.89
C GLY A 34 11.75 -2.60 -20.04
N GLY A 35 11.97 -1.35 -20.44
CA GLY A 35 10.91 -0.38 -20.68
C GLY A 35 9.95 -0.88 -21.76
N ASN A 36 8.88 -1.56 -21.34
CA ASN A 36 7.78 -1.91 -22.21
C ASN A 36 7.05 -0.59 -22.54
N THR A 37 7.20 -0.08 -23.75
CA THR A 37 6.49 1.11 -24.20
C THR A 37 5.00 0.75 -24.30
N TYR A 38 4.16 1.43 -23.52
CA TYR A 38 2.72 1.21 -23.55
C TYR A 38 2.16 1.42 -24.97
N SER A 39 1.42 0.44 -25.49
CA SER A 39 0.75 0.48 -26.79
C SER A 39 -0.70 0.01 -26.61
N CYS A 40 -1.65 0.75 -27.21
CA CYS A 40 -3.07 0.43 -27.16
C CYS A 40 -3.72 0.84 -28.48
N ASP A 41 -4.42 -0.09 -29.12
CA ASP A 41 -5.25 0.22 -30.29
C ASP A 41 -6.64 0.70 -29.83
N PRO A 42 -6.97 1.99 -30.01
CA PRO A 42 -8.25 2.52 -29.59
C PRO A 42 -9.42 1.98 -30.42
N ASN A 43 -9.20 1.34 -31.56
CA ASN A 43 -10.26 0.72 -32.36
C ASN A 43 -10.74 -0.60 -31.76
N THR A 44 -9.83 -1.33 -31.12
CA THR A 44 -10.13 -2.60 -30.46
C THR A 44 -10.51 -2.41 -28.99
N CYS A 45 -9.85 -1.49 -28.26
CA CYS A 45 -10.12 -1.21 -26.85
C CYS A 45 -11.28 -0.20 -26.69
N LYS A 46 -12.50 -0.71 -26.44
CA LYS A 46 -13.71 0.10 -26.29
C LYS A 46 -14.41 -0.12 -24.94
N LEU A 47 -15.00 0.96 -24.43
CA LEU A 47 -15.85 0.95 -23.25
C LEU A 47 -17.10 0.10 -23.47
N PRO A 48 -17.69 -0.46 -22.39
CA PRO A 48 -17.23 -0.43 -21.00
C PRO A 48 -16.10 -1.42 -20.65
N GLN A 49 -15.77 -2.35 -21.54
CA GLN A 49 -14.88 -3.49 -21.24
C GLN A 49 -13.40 -3.12 -21.27
N CYS A 50 -13.03 -2.06 -21.98
CA CYS A 50 -11.65 -1.63 -22.13
C CYS A 50 -11.56 -0.11 -22.28
N GLN A 51 -10.55 0.49 -21.65
CA GLN A 51 -10.19 1.90 -21.83
C GLN A 51 -8.67 2.01 -21.93
N CYS A 52 -8.17 2.59 -23.02
CA CYS A 52 -6.75 2.91 -23.11
C CYS A 52 -6.39 3.94 -22.03
N ALA A 53 -5.23 3.78 -21.39
CA ALA A 53 -4.65 4.76 -20.49
C ALA A 53 -4.60 6.14 -21.14
N SER A 54 -5.11 7.14 -20.43
CA SER A 54 -5.20 8.53 -20.87
C SER A 54 -5.29 9.44 -19.66
N ALA A 55 -4.80 10.67 -19.80
CA ALA A 55 -5.04 11.75 -18.83
C ALA A 55 -6.36 12.49 -19.08
N SER A 56 -7.04 12.21 -20.19
CA SER A 56 -8.34 12.81 -20.52
C SER A 56 -9.48 12.02 -19.86
N PRO A 57 -10.56 12.70 -19.42
CA PRO A 57 -11.75 12.02 -18.92
C PRO A 57 -12.31 11.00 -19.92
N PRO A 58 -12.79 9.83 -19.45
CA PRO A 58 -13.50 8.88 -20.30
C PRO A 58 -14.73 9.51 -20.98
N GLY A 59 -15.12 8.98 -22.13
CA GLY A 59 -16.31 9.45 -22.86
C GLY A 59 -16.18 10.82 -23.51
N GLY A 60 -15.01 11.47 -23.46
CA GLY A 60 -14.77 12.76 -24.12
C GLY A 60 -15.39 13.97 -23.41
N LEU A 61 -15.71 13.83 -22.12
CA LEU A 61 -16.27 14.91 -21.31
C LEU A 61 -15.22 16.00 -21.04
N ALA A 62 -15.65 17.26 -21.02
CA ALA A 62 -14.80 18.34 -20.53
C ALA A 62 -14.62 18.22 -19.02
N ALA A 63 -13.42 18.49 -18.50
CA ALA A 63 -13.10 18.28 -17.08
C ALA A 63 -14.08 18.98 -16.11
N LYS A 64 -14.61 20.14 -16.48
CA LYS A 64 -15.62 20.89 -15.69
C LYS A 64 -16.96 20.16 -15.53
N ASP A 65 -17.25 19.21 -16.42
CA ASP A 65 -18.50 18.44 -16.46
C ASP A 65 -18.32 17.04 -15.83
N VAL A 66 -17.11 16.72 -15.35
CA VAL A 66 -16.77 15.41 -14.75
C VAL A 66 -16.89 15.52 -13.22
N PRO A 67 -17.65 14.63 -12.56
CA PRO A 67 -17.65 14.54 -11.11
C PRO A 67 -16.26 14.19 -10.58
N GLN A 68 -15.78 14.94 -9.58
CA GLN A 68 -14.54 14.59 -8.89
C GLN A 68 -14.82 13.40 -7.96
N PHE A 69 -14.19 12.26 -8.27
CA PHE A 69 -14.19 11.12 -7.35
C PHE A 69 -13.04 11.25 -6.34
N VAL A 70 -13.33 10.94 -5.08
CA VAL A 70 -12.32 10.78 -4.03
C VAL A 70 -12.54 9.39 -3.43
N THR A 71 -11.53 8.52 -3.51
CA THR A 71 -11.58 7.16 -2.97
C THR A 71 -10.73 7.07 -1.71
N ILE A 72 -11.38 6.93 -0.56
CA ILE A 72 -10.71 6.70 0.72
C ILE A 72 -10.55 5.18 0.90
N THR A 73 -9.32 4.73 1.15
CA THR A 73 -9.01 3.31 1.43
C THR A 73 -8.31 3.17 2.77
N PHE A 74 -8.51 2.02 3.42
CA PHE A 74 -7.80 1.61 4.63
C PHE A 74 -7.17 0.25 4.33
N ASP A 75 -5.85 0.20 4.30
CA ASP A 75 -5.09 -1.01 3.94
C ASP A 75 -4.75 -1.85 5.20
N ASP A 76 -4.25 -3.07 4.98
CA ASP A 76 -3.84 -4.06 5.99
C ASP A 76 -4.99 -4.67 6.84
N SER A 77 -4.68 -5.08 8.07
CA SER A 77 -5.57 -5.81 8.96
C SER A 77 -6.63 -4.92 9.61
N ILE A 78 -7.87 -5.41 9.69
CA ILE A 78 -8.94 -4.74 10.42
C ILE A 78 -8.81 -5.03 11.92
N GLN A 79 -8.71 -3.96 12.72
CA GLN A 79 -8.63 -4.02 14.17
C GLN A 79 -9.60 -3.01 14.79
N ALA A 80 -10.02 -3.23 16.04
CA ALA A 80 -11.00 -2.36 16.71
C ALA A 80 -10.60 -0.88 16.72
N LYS A 81 -9.31 -0.58 16.90
CA LYS A 81 -8.79 0.79 16.86
C LYS A 81 -8.88 1.41 15.46
N LEU A 82 -8.51 0.64 14.42
CA LEU A 82 -8.59 1.11 13.04
C LEU A 82 -10.04 1.42 12.66
N LEU A 83 -10.98 0.53 13.01
CA LEU A 83 -12.40 0.71 12.71
C LEU A 83 -12.96 1.98 13.38
N ALA A 84 -12.66 2.21 14.65
CA ALA A 84 -13.09 3.41 15.35
C ALA A 84 -12.58 4.70 14.67
N THR A 85 -11.32 4.71 14.21
CA THR A 85 -10.76 5.85 13.47
C THR A 85 -11.42 6.02 12.10
N ALA A 86 -11.68 4.92 11.39
CA ALA A 86 -12.35 4.97 10.09
C ALA A 86 -13.77 5.54 10.22
N ASP A 87 -14.52 5.11 11.24
CA ASP A 87 -15.87 5.61 11.52
C ASP A 87 -15.86 7.10 11.86
N GLU A 88 -14.90 7.57 12.68
CA GLU A 88 -14.76 8.99 12.98
C GLU A 88 -14.45 9.82 11.73
N LEU A 89 -13.55 9.33 10.86
CA LEU A 89 -13.16 10.01 9.62
C LEU A 89 -14.33 10.12 8.63
N LEU A 90 -15.15 9.07 8.53
CA LEU A 90 -16.26 9.00 7.58
C LEU A 90 -17.55 9.63 8.12
N ASN A 91 -17.64 9.90 9.42
CA ASN A 91 -18.78 10.56 10.05
C ASN A 91 -18.73 12.10 9.85
N VAL A 92 -18.72 12.52 8.59
CA VAL A 92 -18.80 13.93 8.22
C VAL A 92 -20.24 14.39 8.43
N LYS A 93 -20.46 15.26 9.43
CA LYS A 93 -21.73 15.93 9.67
C LYS A 93 -21.87 17.19 8.83
#